data_AF-A0A9R1E133-F1
#
_entry.id   AF-A0A9R1E133-F1
#
_cell.length_a   1.000
_cell.length_b   1.000
_cell.length_c   1.000
_cell.angle_alpha   90.00
_cell.angle_beta   90.00
_cell.angle_gamma   90.00
#
_symmetry.space_group_name_H-M   'P 1'
#
loop_
_entity.id
_entity.type
_entity.pdbx_description
1 polymer ?
#
loop_
_entity_poly.entity_id
_entity_poly.type
_entity_poly.pdbx_seq_one_letter_code
_entity_poly.pdbx_strand_id
1 'polypeptide(L)'
;MGLDDKEIVALSGAHTLGRSRPERSGWGKPETKYTKNGPGAPGGQSWTAEWLKFDNSYFKEIKEKGDQDLLVLPTDAALFEDPTFKVYAEKYAADEEAFFKDYAEAHAKLSSLGAKFDPAEGFSLDD
;
A
#
# COMPACT_ATOMS: atom_id res chain seq x y z
N MET A 1 -10.59 -14.30 1.14
CA MET A 1 -11.10 -13.09 1.84
C MET A 1 -12.39 -12.56 1.22
N GLY A 2 -12.79 -12.95 0.01
CA GLY A 2 -13.98 -12.37 -0.64
C GLY A 2 -13.71 -10.97 -1.20
N LEU A 3 -12.44 -10.68 -1.51
CA LEU A 3 -12.00 -9.45 -2.14
C LEU A 3 -11.76 -9.69 -3.63
N ASP A 4 -12.09 -8.71 -4.45
CA ASP A 4 -11.89 -8.74 -5.91
C ASP A 4 -10.56 -8.10 -6.35
N ASP A 5 -10.30 -8.12 -7.65
CA ASP A 5 -9.06 -7.59 -8.23
C ASP A 5 -8.88 -6.09 -7.99
N LYS A 6 -9.96 -5.30 -7.98
CA LYS A 6 -9.91 -3.86 -7.69
C LYS A 6 -9.44 -3.64 -6.25
N GLU A 7 -10.00 -4.42 -5.33
CA GLU A 7 -9.70 -4.35 -3.90
C GLU A 7 -8.28 -4.83 -3.59
N ILE A 8 -7.80 -5.86 -4.29
CA ILE A 8 -6.39 -6.31 -4.21
C ILE A 8 -5.46 -5.15 -4.55
N VAL A 9 -5.63 -4.53 -5.73
CA VAL A 9 -4.72 -3.47 -6.18
C VAL A 9 -4.83 -2.23 -5.30
N ALA A 10 -6.05 -1.83 -4.91
CA ALA A 10 -6.24 -0.67 -4.04
C ALA A 10 -5.54 -0.88 -2.69
N LEU A 11 -5.78 -2.01 -2.02
CA LEU A 11 -5.20 -2.30 -0.71
C LEU A 11 -3.68 -2.43 -0.73
N SER A 12 -3.08 -2.94 -1.83
CA SER A 12 -1.62 -2.93 -2.00
C SER A 12 -1.04 -1.51 -1.96
N GLY A 13 -1.83 -0.50 -2.35
CA GLY A 13 -1.50 0.92 -2.21
C GLY A 13 -1.16 1.36 -0.79
N ALA A 14 -1.53 0.60 0.25
CA ALA A 14 -1.13 0.85 1.62
C ALA A 14 0.41 0.88 1.81
N HIS A 15 1.17 0.21 0.94
CA HIS A 15 2.64 0.27 0.92
C HIS A 15 3.18 1.67 0.57
N THR A 16 2.34 2.63 0.17
CA THR A 16 2.72 4.05 0.15
C THR A 16 3.20 4.53 1.52
N LEU A 17 2.70 3.89 2.60
CA LEU A 17 3.15 4.07 3.97
C LEU A 17 4.14 2.98 4.39
N GLY A 18 5.18 3.41 5.09
CA GLY A 18 6.09 2.52 5.79
C GLY A 18 7.21 1.95 4.93
N ARG A 19 7.77 0.85 5.42
CA ARG A 19 9.04 0.29 4.95
C ARG A 19 9.20 -1.14 5.41
N SER A 20 9.86 -1.95 4.57
CA SER A 20 10.26 -3.30 4.93
C SER A 20 11.60 -3.30 5.67
N ARG A 21 11.83 -4.37 6.44
CA ARG A 21 13.00 -4.58 7.27
C ARG A 21 13.49 -6.02 7.13
N PRO A 22 14.77 -6.27 6.77
CA PRO A 22 15.27 -7.64 6.60
C PRO A 22 15.22 -8.45 7.89
N GLU A 23 15.36 -7.82 9.06
CA GLU A 23 15.23 -8.47 10.37
C GLU A 23 13.79 -8.83 10.76
N ARG A 24 12.79 -8.40 9.98
CA ARG A 24 11.37 -8.73 10.20
C ARG A 24 10.85 -9.68 9.13
N SER A 25 10.77 -9.21 7.89
CA SER A 25 10.19 -9.97 6.76
C SER A 25 11.24 -10.69 5.93
N GLY A 26 12.53 -10.38 6.10
CA GLY A 26 13.60 -10.80 5.19
C GLY A 26 13.78 -9.91 3.95
N TRP A 27 12.91 -8.91 3.75
CA TRP A 27 12.93 -8.07 2.54
C TRP A 27 13.46 -6.65 2.80
N GLY A 28 14.08 -6.09 1.77
CA GLY A 28 14.58 -4.72 1.73
C GLY A 28 15.99 -4.57 2.30
N LYS A 29 16.60 -3.41 2.04
CA LYS A 29 17.89 -3.02 2.60
C LYS A 29 17.78 -2.71 4.10
N PRO A 30 18.87 -2.88 4.88
CA PRO A 30 18.91 -2.48 6.29
C PRO A 30 18.64 -0.98 6.50
N GLU A 31 18.98 -0.12 5.53
CA GLU A 31 18.71 1.31 5.52
C GLU A 31 18.85 1.91 4.11
N THR A 32 18.31 3.11 3.90
CA THR A 32 18.45 3.90 2.67
C THR A 32 18.57 5.39 2.97
N LYS A 33 18.79 6.21 1.93
CA LYS A 33 18.78 7.68 2.06
C LYS A 33 17.47 8.25 2.64
N TYR A 34 16.33 7.56 2.47
CA TYR A 34 15.01 7.97 2.96
C TYR A 34 14.72 7.59 4.41
N THR A 35 15.40 6.55 4.92
CA THR A 35 15.03 5.89 6.17
C THR A 35 16.11 5.97 7.26
N LYS A 36 17.35 6.32 6.89
CA LYS A 36 18.49 6.44 7.82
C LYS A 36 18.31 7.51 8.90
N ASN A 37 17.57 8.59 8.59
CA ASN A 37 17.34 9.73 9.48
C ASN A 37 15.85 9.98 9.76
N GLY A 38 14.98 9.01 9.46
CA GLY A 38 13.53 9.18 9.59
C GLY A 38 13.09 9.42 11.05
N PRO A 39 11.93 10.05 11.30
CA PRO A 39 11.35 10.05 12.63
C PRO A 39 11.01 8.62 13.08
N GLY A 40 10.99 8.39 14.39
CA GLY A 40 10.87 7.04 14.95
C GLY A 40 12.17 6.23 14.83
N ALA A 41 12.06 4.89 14.77
CA ALA A 41 13.23 4.02 14.64
C ALA A 41 13.79 4.06 13.19
N PRO A 42 15.05 4.45 12.95
CA PRO A 42 15.64 4.51 11.61
C PRO A 42 15.88 3.13 10.99
N GLY A 43 16.17 3.08 9.69
CA GLY A 43 16.46 1.85 8.94
C GLY A 43 15.27 1.25 8.18
N GLY A 44 15.49 0.16 7.46
CA GLY A 44 14.57 -0.43 6.49
C GLY A 44 14.57 0.27 5.14
N GLN A 45 13.78 -0.25 4.20
CA GLN A 45 13.63 0.28 2.85
C GLN A 45 12.15 0.54 2.55
N SER A 46 11.81 1.78 2.21
CA SER A 46 10.45 2.20 1.88
C SER A 46 10.12 1.97 0.40
N TRP A 47 8.84 1.92 0.07
CA TRP A 47 8.36 1.92 -1.32
C TRP A 47 8.29 3.32 -1.92
N THR A 48 8.14 4.34 -1.08
CA THR A 48 8.05 5.75 -1.47
C THR A 48 9.10 6.58 -0.71
N ALA A 49 9.46 7.74 -1.27
CA ALA A 49 10.34 8.68 -0.60
C ALA A 49 9.69 9.28 0.66
N GLU A 50 8.41 9.67 0.55
CA GLU A 50 7.60 10.22 1.64
C GLU A 50 6.79 9.13 2.36
N TRP A 51 7.46 8.10 2.90
CA TRP A 51 6.83 6.90 3.49
C TRP A 51 5.94 7.13 4.74
N LEU A 52 5.69 8.37 5.14
CA LEU A 52 4.74 8.77 6.17
C LEU A 52 3.53 9.55 5.62
N LYS A 53 3.45 9.69 4.30
CA LYS A 53 2.37 10.37 3.60
C LYS A 53 1.55 9.34 2.87
N PHE A 54 0.23 9.41 3.06
CA PHE A 54 -0.70 8.57 2.32
C PHE A 54 -1.09 9.28 1.03
N ASP A 55 -0.56 8.80 -0.09
CA ASP A 55 -0.80 9.33 -1.43
C ASP A 55 -0.66 8.21 -2.48
N ASN A 56 -0.86 8.50 -3.76
CA ASN A 56 -0.76 7.49 -4.82
C ASN A 56 0.68 7.20 -5.31
N SER A 57 1.72 7.72 -4.64
CA SER A 57 3.12 7.58 -5.10
C SER A 57 3.55 6.13 -5.21
N TYR A 58 3.06 5.24 -4.36
CA TYR A 58 3.33 3.80 -4.46
C TYR A 58 3.16 3.25 -5.89
N PHE A 59 2.04 3.55 -6.56
CA PHE A 59 1.78 3.04 -7.91
C PHE A 59 2.72 3.65 -8.96
N LYS A 60 3.14 4.91 -8.77
CA LYS A 60 4.11 5.58 -9.65
C LYS A 60 5.49 4.95 -9.50
N GLU A 61 5.95 4.78 -8.26
CA GLU A 61 7.30 4.30 -7.95
C GLU A 61 7.51 2.84 -8.38
N ILE A 62 6.56 1.94 -8.10
CA ILE A 62 6.69 0.52 -8.48
C ILE A 62 6.55 0.29 -10.00
N LYS A 63 5.92 1.24 -10.72
CA LYS A 63 5.84 1.24 -12.19
C LYS A 63 7.16 1.67 -12.81
N GLU A 64 7.72 2.78 -12.35
CA GLU A 64 8.93 3.37 -12.91
C GLU A 64 10.19 2.59 -12.54
N LYS A 65 10.26 2.09 -11.30
CA LYS A 65 11.41 1.35 -10.74
C LYS A 65 12.74 2.13 -10.92
N GLY A 66 12.67 3.46 -10.90
CA GLY A 66 13.77 4.35 -11.24
C GLY A 66 14.79 4.58 -10.11
N ASP A 67 14.36 4.44 -8.85
CA ASP A 67 15.21 4.64 -7.68
C ASP A 67 15.51 3.30 -6.98
N GLN A 68 16.77 2.89 -6.98
CA GLN A 68 17.22 1.63 -6.36
C GLN A 68 17.09 1.63 -4.83
N ASP A 69 16.87 2.77 -4.19
CA ASP A 69 16.58 2.87 -2.76
C ASP A 69 15.08 2.71 -2.45
N LEU A 70 14.21 2.65 -3.46
CA LEU A 70 12.81 2.31 -3.28
C LEU A 70 12.59 0.81 -3.50
N LEU A 71 11.77 0.22 -2.65
CA LEU A 71 11.49 -1.21 -2.66
C LEU A 71 10.42 -1.53 -3.71
N VAL A 72 10.63 -2.63 -4.42
CA VAL A 72 9.59 -3.29 -5.23
C VAL A 72 9.67 -4.78 -4.95
N LEU A 73 8.69 -5.33 -4.24
CA LEU A 73 8.57 -6.77 -4.04
C LEU A 73 8.02 -7.43 -5.31
N PRO A 74 8.19 -8.75 -5.47
CA PRO A 74 7.53 -9.49 -6.55
C PRO A 74 6.01 -9.31 -6.58
N THR A 75 5.37 -9.18 -5.40
CA THR A 75 3.93 -8.94 -5.30
C THR A 75 3.52 -7.53 -5.73
N ASP A 76 4.38 -6.53 -5.55
CA ASP A 76 4.12 -5.17 -6.05
C ASP A 76 4.30 -5.12 -7.57
N ALA A 77 5.36 -5.78 -8.08
CA ALA A 77 5.61 -5.89 -9.51
C ALA A 77 4.44 -6.57 -10.26
N ALA A 78 3.84 -7.59 -9.65
CA ALA A 78 2.70 -8.31 -10.20
C ALA A 78 1.51 -7.39 -10.54
N LEU A 79 1.35 -6.25 -9.85
CA LEU A 79 0.25 -5.31 -10.11
C LEU A 79 0.32 -4.67 -11.50
N PHE A 80 1.51 -4.55 -12.09
CA PHE A 80 1.71 -4.01 -13.45
C PHE A 80 2.01 -5.09 -14.49
N GLU A 81 2.21 -6.34 -14.07
CA GLU A 81 2.49 -7.49 -14.93
C GLU A 81 1.22 -8.30 -15.24
N ASP A 82 0.30 -8.43 -14.28
CA ASP A 82 -0.98 -9.10 -14.49
C ASP A 82 -1.94 -8.22 -15.34
N PRO A 83 -2.57 -8.78 -16.40
CA PRO A 83 -3.44 -8.01 -17.29
C PRO A 83 -4.63 -7.34 -16.61
N THR A 84 -5.20 -7.95 -15.56
CA THR A 84 -6.40 -7.45 -14.88
C THR A 84 -6.01 -6.44 -13.80
N PHE A 85 -4.98 -6.73 -13.00
CA PHE A 85 -4.48 -5.79 -11.99
C PHE A 85 -3.96 -4.50 -12.63
N LYS A 86 -3.27 -4.61 -13.76
CA LYS A 86 -2.69 -3.47 -14.45
C LYS A 86 -3.71 -2.37 -14.77
N VAL A 87 -4.97 -2.73 -15.06
CA VAL A 87 -6.03 -1.75 -15.32
C VAL A 87 -6.22 -0.82 -14.12
N TYR A 88 -6.24 -1.38 -12.90
CA TYR A 88 -6.38 -0.61 -11.67
C TYR A 88 -5.08 0.08 -11.26
N ALA A 89 -3.92 -0.58 -11.44
CA ALA A 89 -2.63 -0.02 -11.07
C ALA A 89 -2.28 1.22 -11.93
N GLU A 90 -2.53 1.15 -13.24
CA GLU A 90 -2.38 2.29 -14.16
C GLU A 90 -3.37 3.42 -13.83
N LYS A 91 -4.63 3.07 -13.49
CA LYS A 91 -5.64 4.04 -13.05
C LYS A 91 -5.15 4.79 -11.80
N TYR A 92 -4.73 4.07 -10.77
CA TYR A 92 -4.31 4.69 -9.50
C TYR A 92 -3.00 5.47 -9.61
N ALA A 93 -2.08 5.06 -10.50
CA ALA A 93 -0.88 5.85 -10.79
C ALA A 93 -1.22 7.22 -11.41
N ALA A 94 -2.27 7.29 -12.23
CA ALA A 94 -2.69 8.51 -12.93
C ALA A 94 -3.69 9.35 -12.14
N ASP A 95 -4.49 8.75 -11.27
CA ASP A 95 -5.62 9.38 -10.59
C ASP A 95 -5.64 9.03 -9.09
N GLU A 96 -5.22 10.00 -8.28
CA GLU A 96 -5.17 9.86 -6.82
C GLU A 96 -6.57 9.87 -6.18
N GLU A 97 -7.50 10.67 -6.70
CA GLU A 97 -8.87 10.72 -6.16
C GLU A 97 -9.55 9.37 -6.33
N ALA A 98 -9.35 8.74 -7.48
CA ALA A 98 -9.88 7.41 -7.73
C ALA A 98 -9.22 6.33 -6.85
N PHE A 99 -7.91 6.45 -6.58
CA PHE A 99 -7.23 5.60 -5.60
C PHE A 99 -7.84 5.77 -4.20
N PHE A 100 -7.97 6.99 -3.70
CA PHE A 100 -8.49 7.25 -2.37
C PHE A 100 -9.91 6.73 -2.19
N LYS A 101 -10.77 6.93 -3.20
CA LYS A 101 -12.13 6.40 -3.20
C LYS A 101 -12.14 4.87 -3.07
N ASP A 102 -11.45 4.18 -3.98
CA ASP A 102 -11.45 2.71 -4.02
C ASP A 102 -10.72 2.13 -2.78
N TYR A 103 -9.68 2.80 -2.27
CA TYR A 103 -8.98 2.39 -1.03
C TYR A 103 -9.87 2.50 0.20
N ALA A 104 -10.60 3.61 0.36
CA ALA A 104 -11.49 3.81 1.51
C ALA A 104 -12.56 2.70 1.59
N GLU A 105 -13.20 2.39 0.46
CA GLU A 105 -14.19 1.31 0.35
C GLU A 105 -13.56 -0.06 0.68
N ALA A 106 -12.43 -0.38 0.04
CA ALA A 106 -11.75 -1.67 0.22
C ALA A 106 -11.22 -1.88 1.65
N HIS A 107 -10.66 -0.83 2.26
CA HIS A 107 -10.10 -0.89 3.61
C HIS A 107 -11.19 -1.02 4.67
N ALA A 108 -12.33 -0.34 4.50
CA ALA A 108 -13.51 -0.52 5.37
C ALA A 108 -14.09 -1.94 5.25
N LYS A 109 -14.18 -2.48 4.03
CA LYS A 109 -14.59 -3.88 3.84
C LYS A 109 -13.63 -4.83 4.53
N LEU A 110 -12.31 -4.68 4.29
CA LEU A 110 -11.27 -5.51 4.90
C LEU A 110 -11.35 -5.51 6.43
N SER A 111 -11.51 -4.34 7.07
CA SER A 111 -11.54 -4.23 8.53
C SER A 111 -12.70 -4.98 9.18
N SER A 112 -13.78 -5.24 8.44
CA SER A 112 -14.97 -5.94 8.92
C SER A 112 -14.98 -7.45 8.64
N LEU A 113 -14.04 -7.97 7.83
CA LEU A 113 -14.06 -9.37 7.39
C LEU A 113 -13.91 -10.34 8.57
N GLY A 114 -14.92 -11.20 8.74
CA GLY A 114 -14.92 -12.24 9.77
C GLY A 114 -15.20 -11.75 11.19
N ALA A 115 -15.46 -10.45 11.37
CA ALA A 115 -15.80 -9.87 12.66
C ALA A 115 -17.21 -10.28 13.12
N LYS A 116 -17.43 -10.22 14.43
CA LYS A 116 -18.75 -10.23 15.08
C LYS A 116 -18.86 -8.94 15.87
N PHE A 117 -19.86 -8.13 15.58
CA PHE A 117 -20.04 -6.83 16.20
C PHE A 117 -21.01 -6.89 17.38
N ASP A 118 -20.92 -5.89 18.26
CA ASP A 118 -21.89 -5.61 19.32
C ASP A 118 -22.17 -4.09 19.34
N PRO A 119 -23.37 -3.63 18.94
CA PRO A 119 -24.51 -4.43 18.47
C PRO A 119 -24.21 -5.09 17.10
N ALA A 120 -25.05 -6.04 16.66
CA ALA A 120 -24.70 -6.96 15.56
C ALA A 120 -24.43 -6.27 14.21
N GLU A 121 -24.97 -5.07 14.04
CA GLU A 121 -24.87 -4.18 12.88
C GLU A 121 -23.62 -3.28 12.97
N GLY A 122 -22.99 -3.21 14.14
CA GLY A 122 -21.97 -2.23 14.47
C GLY A 122 -22.56 -0.88 14.86
N PHE A 123 -21.68 0.07 15.17
CA PHE A 123 -22.03 1.46 15.43
C PHE A 123 -20.98 2.37 14.78
N SER A 124 -21.37 3.60 14.41
CA SER A 124 -20.44 4.62 13.94
C SER A 124 -20.06 5.55 15.09
N LEU A 125 -18.84 6.10 15.06
CA LEU A 125 -18.38 7.05 16.09
C LEU A 125 -18.96 8.45 15.93
N ASP A 126 -19.40 8.79 14.71
CA ASP A 126 -19.97 10.10 14.37
C ASP A 126 -21.51 10.14 14.52
N ASP A 127 -22.13 9.02 14.94
CA ASP A 127 -23.57 8.89 15.23
C ASP A 127 -23.91 9.23 16.69
#